data_AF-A0A366IFK4-F1
#
_entry.id   AF-A0A366IFK4-F1
#
_cell.length_a   1.000
_cell.length_b   1.000
_cell.length_c   1.000
_cell.angle_alpha   90.00
_cell.angle_beta   90.00
_cell.angle_gamma   90.00
#
_symmetry.space_group_name_H-M   'P 1'
#
loop_
_entity.id
_entity.type
_entity.pdbx_description
1 polymer ?
#
loop_
_entity_poly.entity_id
_entity_poly.type
_entity_poly.pdbx_seq_one_letter_code
_entity_poly.pdbx_strand_id
1 'polypeptide(L)'
;MKEIELAKEHFGRLIEEQFARIENMKKENEFVDYESLDSIVIGIVGGDGIGPFITGEAQKVLEFLLKDQVQENKVRFKVIDGLTIENRAAQKAAIPVDVLEELKQCHVILKGPTTTPRAGDKWPNIESANVAMRKELDLFANVRPVKVPEQGIDWTFYRENTEGAYTLGSKGIHVNDDLAIDFTVTTQEGSHRIIKAAFEYAKKAGKTKVTAVTKANVIKTTDGKFLAIAKEIAKDYPGIELDDWYIDIMTAKLIDPKRRRDFQVMVLPNLYGDILTDEAAEFQGGVGTAGSANIGKRYSMFEAIHGSAPRMVEEGRGEYADPSSIMRASIMLLEHIGFIDEAKKLQMALDICGLYETKVSITGRKDGATGAEYAQYVMDTVQDEHLEEVWKSYQK
;
A
#
# COMPACT_ATOMS: atom_id res chain seq x y z
N MET A 1 37.03 -20.46 13.19
CA MET A 1 37.69 -19.86 11.99
C MET A 1 36.94 -20.17 10.70
N LYS A 2 36.59 -21.44 10.39
CA LYS A 2 35.82 -21.78 9.17
C LYS A 2 34.47 -21.05 9.07
N GLU A 3 33.69 -21.03 10.16
CA GLU A 3 32.39 -20.34 10.23
C GLU A 3 32.50 -18.84 9.96
N ILE A 4 33.57 -18.21 10.44
CA ILE A 4 33.84 -16.77 10.24
C ILE A 4 34.11 -16.48 8.76
N GLU A 5 34.90 -17.32 8.08
CA GLU A 5 35.18 -17.12 6.66
C GLU A 5 33.92 -17.32 5.80
N LEU A 6 33.08 -18.30 6.13
CA LEU A 6 31.78 -18.48 5.46
C LEU A 6 30.86 -17.27 5.66
N ALA A 7 30.82 -16.71 6.87
CA ALA A 7 30.05 -15.50 7.16
C ALA A 7 30.56 -14.28 6.37
N LYS A 8 31.89 -14.11 6.26
CA LYS A 8 32.50 -13.04 5.45
C LYS A 8 32.17 -13.17 3.98
N GLU A 9 32.27 -14.38 3.42
CA GLU A 9 31.94 -14.67 2.02
C GLU A 9 30.45 -14.37 1.74
N HIS A 10 29.57 -14.78 2.66
CA HIS A 10 28.14 -14.48 2.58
C HIS A 10 27.86 -12.98 2.60
N PHE A 11 28.45 -12.25 3.54
CA PHE A 11 28.28 -10.80 3.63
C PHE A 11 28.84 -10.07 2.40
N GLY A 12 29.97 -10.54 1.85
CA GLY A 12 30.54 -10.03 0.60
C GLY A 12 29.56 -10.13 -0.57
N ARG A 13 28.95 -11.31 -0.78
CA ARG A 13 27.91 -11.50 -1.80
C ARG A 13 26.71 -10.57 -1.60
N LEU A 14 26.27 -10.39 -0.36
CA LEU A 14 25.17 -9.47 -0.06
C LEU A 14 25.50 -8.04 -0.47
N ILE A 15 26.73 -7.57 -0.23
CA ILE A 15 27.17 -6.23 -0.65
C ILE A 15 27.15 -6.11 -2.18
N GLU A 16 27.63 -7.12 -2.90
CA GLU A 16 27.60 -7.14 -4.37
C GLU A 16 26.16 -7.07 -4.91
N GLU A 17 25.24 -7.86 -4.33
CA GLU A 17 23.80 -7.80 -4.65
C GLU A 17 23.23 -6.39 -4.41
N GLN A 18 23.59 -5.74 -3.29
CA GLN A 18 23.11 -4.40 -2.98
C GLN A 18 23.69 -3.33 -3.92
N PHE A 19 24.96 -3.43 -4.32
CA PHE A 19 25.56 -2.52 -5.30
C PHE A 19 24.89 -2.64 -6.66
N ALA A 20 24.65 -3.87 -7.14
CA ALA A 20 23.91 -4.08 -8.39
C ALA A 20 22.51 -3.45 -8.32
N ARG A 21 21.80 -3.61 -7.20
CA ARG A 21 20.48 -3.01 -6.98
C ARG A 21 20.54 -1.47 -7.00
N ILE A 22 21.53 -0.87 -6.34
CA ILE A 22 21.72 0.59 -6.33
C ILE A 22 21.95 1.12 -7.74
N GLU A 23 22.80 0.46 -8.53
CA GLU A 23 23.06 0.90 -9.91
C GLU A 23 21.82 0.76 -10.80
N ASN A 24 20.94 -0.20 -10.53
CA ASN A 24 19.65 -0.28 -11.21
C ASN A 24 18.70 0.86 -10.79
N MET A 25 18.58 1.16 -9.49
CA MET A 25 17.74 2.28 -9.00
C MET A 25 18.17 3.63 -9.60
N LYS A 26 19.48 3.84 -9.81
CA LYS A 26 20.02 5.05 -10.46
C LYS A 26 19.69 5.14 -11.95
N LYS A 27 19.56 4.00 -12.64
CA LYS A 27 19.21 3.94 -14.07
C LYS A 27 17.73 4.16 -14.32
N GLU A 28 16.88 3.92 -13.32
CA GLU A 28 15.43 4.06 -13.48
C GLU A 28 15.00 5.50 -13.75
N ASN A 29 14.18 5.63 -14.79
CA ASN A 29 13.62 6.87 -15.33
C ASN A 29 12.84 7.69 -14.28
N GLU A 30 12.46 8.91 -14.66
CA GLU A 30 11.54 9.75 -13.90
C GLU A 30 10.18 9.07 -13.68
N PHE A 31 9.39 9.62 -12.75
CA PHE A 31 8.03 9.14 -12.52
C PHE A 31 7.21 9.23 -13.82
N VAL A 32 6.33 8.25 -14.03
CA VAL A 32 5.37 8.30 -15.13
C VAL A 32 4.49 9.54 -14.98
N ASP A 33 4.48 10.37 -16.00
CA ASP A 33 3.53 11.46 -16.17
C ASP A 33 2.26 10.91 -16.83
N TYR A 34 1.26 10.58 -16.01
CA TYR A 34 -0.01 9.99 -16.47
C TYR A 34 -0.81 10.94 -17.37
N GLU A 35 -0.66 12.26 -17.21
CA GLU A 35 -1.36 13.26 -18.04
C GLU A 35 -0.83 13.27 -19.48
N SER A 36 0.43 12.86 -19.67
CA SER A 36 1.08 12.79 -20.99
C SER A 36 0.77 11.51 -21.78
N LEU A 37 0.12 10.52 -21.16
CA LEU A 37 -0.15 9.22 -21.81
C LEU A 37 -1.38 9.29 -22.71
N ASP A 38 -1.28 8.72 -23.91
CA ASP A 38 -2.43 8.55 -24.82
C ASP A 38 -3.53 7.66 -24.20
N SER A 39 -3.12 6.66 -23.41
CA SER A 39 -4.03 5.69 -22.79
C SER A 39 -3.40 5.05 -21.55
N ILE A 40 -4.14 5.06 -20.45
CA ILE A 40 -3.76 4.44 -19.17
C ILE A 40 -4.35 3.02 -19.12
N VAL A 41 -3.53 2.06 -18.71
CA VAL A 41 -3.94 0.65 -18.62
C VAL A 41 -4.03 0.28 -17.15
N ILE A 42 -5.23 0.00 -16.68
CA ILE A 42 -5.53 -0.41 -15.31
C ILE A 42 -5.64 -1.93 -15.29
N GLY A 43 -4.65 -2.59 -14.69
CA GLY A 43 -4.67 -4.02 -14.43
C GLY A 43 -5.59 -4.35 -13.27
N ILE A 44 -6.53 -5.29 -13.43
CA ILE A 44 -7.42 -5.76 -12.38
C ILE A 44 -7.02 -7.18 -12.01
N VAL A 45 -6.61 -7.39 -10.76
CA VAL A 45 -6.15 -8.69 -10.27
C VAL A 45 -7.02 -9.13 -9.10
N GLY A 46 -7.86 -10.15 -9.28
CA GLY A 46 -8.77 -10.62 -8.23
C GLY A 46 -8.06 -11.23 -7.03
N GLY A 47 -6.94 -11.94 -7.25
CA GLY A 47 -6.22 -12.63 -6.18
C GLY A 47 -6.99 -13.84 -5.65
N ASP A 48 -7.00 -14.02 -4.33
CA ASP A 48 -7.46 -15.22 -3.66
C ASP A 48 -8.58 -14.96 -2.64
N GLY A 49 -9.34 -16.01 -2.31
CA GLY A 49 -10.37 -15.97 -1.27
C GLY A 49 -11.46 -14.96 -1.59
N ILE A 50 -11.69 -13.98 -0.72
CA ILE A 50 -12.68 -12.92 -0.97
C ILE A 50 -12.27 -11.96 -2.09
N GLY A 51 -11.00 -11.97 -2.49
CA GLY A 51 -10.44 -11.00 -3.43
C GLY A 51 -11.22 -10.84 -4.73
N PRO A 52 -11.53 -11.93 -5.47
CA PRO A 52 -12.33 -11.83 -6.69
C PRO A 52 -13.70 -11.17 -6.50
N PHE A 53 -14.35 -11.38 -5.35
CA PHE A 53 -15.64 -10.76 -5.05
C PHE A 53 -15.48 -9.25 -4.87
N ILE A 54 -14.60 -8.82 -3.96
CA ILE A 54 -14.45 -7.41 -3.62
C ILE A 54 -13.79 -6.59 -4.74
N THR A 55 -12.83 -7.17 -5.47
CA THR A 55 -12.17 -6.51 -6.59
C THR A 55 -13.09 -6.42 -7.81
N GLY A 56 -13.94 -7.42 -8.05
CA GLY A 56 -14.96 -7.36 -9.09
C GLY A 56 -15.96 -6.22 -8.86
N GLU A 57 -16.42 -6.02 -7.61
CA GLU A 57 -17.30 -4.90 -7.29
C GLU A 57 -16.62 -3.53 -7.41
N ALA A 58 -15.36 -3.41 -6.98
CA ALA A 58 -14.60 -2.18 -7.15
C ALA A 58 -14.31 -1.87 -8.63
N GLN A 59 -14.06 -2.89 -9.47
CA GLN A 59 -13.91 -2.72 -10.91
C GLN A 59 -15.17 -2.13 -11.54
N LYS A 60 -16.37 -2.64 -11.20
CA LYS A 60 -17.63 -2.09 -11.71
C LYS A 60 -17.80 -0.61 -11.37
N VAL A 61 -17.49 -0.22 -10.13
CA VAL A 61 -17.53 1.19 -9.70
C VAL A 61 -16.53 2.05 -10.47
N LEU A 62 -15.31 1.55 -10.71
CA LEU A 62 -14.30 2.25 -11.52
C LEU A 62 -14.72 2.41 -12.99
N GLU A 63 -15.23 1.34 -13.61
CA GLU A 63 -15.75 1.37 -14.98
C GLU A 63 -16.92 2.35 -15.11
N PHE A 64 -17.77 2.42 -14.08
CA PHE A 64 -18.88 3.36 -14.02
C PHE A 64 -18.40 4.82 -13.93
N LEU A 65 -17.45 5.11 -13.04
CA LEU A 65 -16.86 6.44 -12.87
C LEU A 65 -16.09 6.91 -14.10
N LEU A 66 -15.38 5.99 -14.75
CA LEU A 66 -14.50 6.27 -15.90
C LEU A 66 -15.15 5.96 -17.25
N LYS A 67 -16.48 5.82 -17.31
CA LYS A 67 -17.20 5.38 -18.51
C LYS A 67 -16.86 6.23 -19.75
N ASP A 68 -16.69 7.54 -19.56
CA ASP A 68 -16.43 8.48 -20.65
C ASP A 68 -14.97 8.34 -21.11
N GLN A 69 -14.01 8.21 -20.18
CA GLN A 69 -12.60 7.98 -20.46
C GLN A 69 -12.35 6.62 -21.13
N VAL A 70 -13.16 5.60 -20.81
CA VAL A 70 -13.14 4.31 -21.50
C VAL A 70 -13.66 4.44 -22.93
N GLN A 71 -14.77 5.15 -23.14
CA GLN A 71 -15.31 5.42 -24.49
C GLN A 71 -14.33 6.21 -25.36
N GLU A 72 -13.61 7.16 -24.76
CA GLU A 72 -12.56 7.95 -25.40
C GLU A 72 -11.22 7.20 -25.55
N ASN A 73 -11.14 5.94 -25.10
CA ASN A 73 -9.92 5.11 -25.12
C ASN A 73 -8.74 5.67 -24.29
N LYS A 74 -8.99 6.66 -23.42
CA LYS A 74 -8.03 7.21 -22.46
C LYS A 74 -7.74 6.26 -21.30
N VAL A 75 -8.69 5.39 -20.97
CA VAL A 75 -8.52 4.34 -19.95
C VAL A 75 -8.90 2.99 -20.55
N ARG A 76 -8.10 1.96 -20.26
CA ARG A 76 -8.38 0.57 -20.62
C ARG A 76 -8.21 -0.32 -19.40
N PHE A 77 -9.19 -1.17 -19.14
CA PHE A 77 -9.11 -2.20 -18.10
C PHE A 77 -8.55 -3.49 -18.67
N LYS A 78 -7.68 -4.16 -17.91
CA LYS A 78 -7.12 -5.47 -18.23
C LYS A 78 -7.26 -6.40 -17.04
N VAL A 79 -8.16 -7.37 -17.11
CA VAL A 79 -8.31 -8.40 -16.08
C VAL A 79 -7.17 -9.41 -16.19
N ILE A 80 -6.57 -9.78 -15.05
CA ILE A 80 -5.44 -10.70 -14.93
C ILE A 80 -5.78 -11.76 -13.87
N ASP A 81 -6.13 -12.97 -14.31
CA ASP A 81 -6.63 -14.04 -13.44
C ASP A 81 -5.53 -14.98 -12.90
N GLY A 82 -4.31 -14.91 -13.45
CA GLY A 82 -3.29 -15.93 -13.18
C GLY A 82 -2.56 -15.82 -11.82
N LEU A 83 -2.83 -14.81 -11.00
CA LEU A 83 -2.15 -14.60 -9.70
C LEU A 83 -2.76 -15.43 -8.55
N THR A 84 -3.55 -16.45 -8.84
CA THR A 84 -4.17 -17.32 -7.82
C THR A 84 -3.15 -18.20 -7.11
N ILE A 85 -3.45 -18.60 -5.87
CA ILE A 85 -2.65 -19.52 -5.10
C ILE A 85 -2.53 -20.89 -5.79
N GLU A 86 -3.58 -21.35 -6.46
CA GLU A 86 -3.61 -22.57 -7.26
C GLU A 86 -2.53 -22.54 -8.36
N ASN A 87 -2.50 -21.48 -9.17
CA ASN A 87 -1.55 -21.35 -10.27
C ASN A 87 -0.11 -21.17 -9.76
N ARG A 88 0.07 -20.30 -8.76
CA ARG A 88 1.37 -20.07 -8.10
C ARG A 88 1.94 -21.36 -7.50
N ALA A 89 1.11 -22.16 -6.84
CA ALA A 89 1.50 -23.45 -6.27
C ALA A 89 1.85 -24.47 -7.36
N ALA A 90 1.07 -24.54 -8.43
CA ALA A 90 1.33 -25.45 -9.56
C ALA A 90 2.68 -25.15 -10.23
N GLN A 91 3.02 -23.88 -10.39
CA GLN A 91 4.28 -23.43 -11.00
C GLN A 91 5.43 -23.29 -9.99
N LYS A 92 5.17 -23.47 -8.68
CA LYS A 92 6.13 -23.25 -7.58
C LYS A 92 6.80 -21.88 -7.65
N ALA A 93 6.05 -20.87 -8.03
CA ALA A 93 6.54 -19.51 -8.24
C ALA A 93 5.76 -18.53 -7.38
N ALA A 94 6.43 -17.48 -6.89
CA ALA A 94 5.76 -16.38 -6.19
C ALA A 94 4.78 -15.66 -7.12
N ILE A 95 5.19 -15.48 -8.38
CA ILE A 95 4.40 -14.93 -9.49
C ILE A 95 4.76 -15.78 -10.73
N PRO A 96 3.80 -16.40 -11.42
CA PRO A 96 4.02 -17.02 -12.71
C PRO A 96 4.61 -16.04 -13.73
N VAL A 97 5.47 -16.52 -14.64
CA VAL A 97 6.21 -15.65 -15.58
C VAL A 97 5.26 -14.92 -16.52
N ASP A 98 4.30 -15.64 -17.10
CA ASP A 98 3.24 -15.11 -17.96
C ASP A 98 2.43 -14.02 -17.25
N VAL A 99 2.08 -14.25 -15.98
CA VAL A 99 1.34 -13.28 -15.16
C VAL A 99 2.17 -12.03 -14.88
N LEU A 100 3.47 -12.18 -14.62
CA LEU A 100 4.37 -11.03 -14.42
C LEU A 100 4.50 -10.19 -15.70
N GLU A 101 4.57 -10.83 -16.86
CA GLU A 101 4.57 -10.15 -18.15
C GLU A 101 3.28 -9.36 -18.36
N GLU A 102 2.13 -9.94 -18.00
CA GLU A 102 0.86 -9.24 -18.06
C GLU A 102 0.78 -8.03 -17.13
N LEU A 103 1.29 -8.15 -15.90
CA LEU A 103 1.37 -7.05 -14.94
C LEU A 103 2.26 -5.91 -15.45
N LYS A 104 3.38 -6.23 -16.09
CA LYS A 104 4.33 -5.25 -16.66
C LYS A 104 3.78 -4.52 -17.90
N GLN A 105 2.68 -5.00 -18.49
CA GLN A 105 1.96 -4.29 -19.55
C GLN A 105 0.99 -3.21 -19.02
N CYS A 106 0.74 -3.19 -17.71
CA CYS A 106 -0.16 -2.22 -17.08
C CYS A 106 0.62 -0.99 -16.58
N HIS A 107 -0.08 0.13 -16.50
CA HIS A 107 0.44 1.36 -15.90
C HIS A 107 0.20 1.37 -14.39
N VAL A 108 -1.02 1.03 -14.00
CA VAL A 108 -1.44 0.88 -12.60
C VAL A 108 -2.17 -0.43 -12.42
N ILE A 109 -2.14 -0.98 -11.21
CA ILE A 109 -2.75 -2.27 -10.88
C ILE A 109 -3.68 -2.07 -9.68
N LEU A 110 -4.94 -2.47 -9.80
CA LEU A 110 -5.85 -2.67 -8.67
C LEU A 110 -5.87 -4.16 -8.33
N LYS A 111 -5.50 -4.50 -7.10
CA LYS A 111 -5.26 -5.89 -6.70
C LYS A 111 -6.03 -6.26 -5.43
N GLY A 112 -6.72 -7.38 -5.49
CA GLY A 112 -7.27 -8.09 -4.34
C GLY A 112 -6.21 -8.85 -3.52
N PRO A 113 -6.55 -9.26 -2.29
CA PRO A 113 -5.62 -9.99 -1.43
C PRO A 113 -5.14 -11.31 -2.05
N THR A 114 -3.90 -11.69 -1.76
CA THR A 114 -3.32 -12.98 -2.18
C THR A 114 -2.91 -13.79 -0.96
N THR A 115 -3.11 -15.09 -1.02
CA THR A 115 -2.77 -16.05 0.04
C THR A 115 -1.26 -16.30 0.04
N THR A 116 -0.65 -16.26 1.23
CA THR A 116 0.74 -16.69 1.45
C THR A 116 0.70 -17.95 2.30
N PRO A 117 1.06 -19.13 1.75
CA PRO A 117 1.06 -20.38 2.49
C PRO A 117 2.01 -20.36 3.68
N ARG A 118 1.63 -21.06 4.75
CA ARG A 118 2.48 -21.33 5.92
C ARG A 118 2.94 -22.78 5.93
N ALA A 119 4.00 -23.05 6.67
CA ALA A 119 4.44 -24.42 6.89
C ALA A 119 3.30 -25.25 7.51
N GLY A 120 2.92 -26.34 6.83
CA GLY A 120 1.81 -27.21 7.22
C GLY A 120 0.47 -26.92 6.53
N ASP A 121 0.36 -25.85 5.74
CA ASP A 121 -0.82 -25.61 4.89
C ASP A 121 -0.87 -26.62 3.72
N LYS A 122 -2.03 -26.73 3.07
CA LYS A 122 -2.24 -27.60 1.89
C LYS A 122 -1.38 -27.23 0.67
N TRP A 123 -0.85 -26.01 0.66
CA TRP A 123 -0.07 -25.44 -0.43
C TRP A 123 1.44 -25.52 -0.12
N PRO A 124 2.30 -25.66 -1.15
CA PRO A 124 3.74 -25.62 -0.95
C PRO A 124 4.18 -24.28 -0.35
N ASN A 125 5.26 -24.30 0.44
CA ASN A 125 5.87 -23.09 0.96
C ASN A 125 6.51 -22.30 -0.19
N ILE A 126 5.81 -21.26 -0.66
CA ILE A 126 6.23 -20.36 -1.73
C ILE A 126 6.31 -18.92 -1.20
N GLU A 127 7.17 -18.09 -1.79
CA GLU A 127 7.26 -16.68 -1.43
C GLU A 127 5.92 -15.95 -1.67
N SER A 128 5.67 -14.94 -0.84
CA SER A 128 4.48 -14.08 -0.94
C SER A 128 4.45 -13.33 -2.28
N ALA A 129 3.31 -13.40 -3.00
CA ALA A 129 3.09 -12.61 -4.22
C ALA A 129 3.23 -11.11 -3.95
N ASN A 130 2.75 -10.61 -2.80
CA ASN A 130 2.86 -9.19 -2.44
C ASN A 130 4.32 -8.74 -2.38
N VAL A 131 5.17 -9.52 -1.70
CA VAL A 131 6.61 -9.22 -1.57
C VAL A 131 7.30 -9.30 -2.93
N ALA A 132 7.00 -10.34 -3.71
CA ALA A 132 7.56 -10.50 -5.05
C ALA A 132 7.15 -9.35 -5.98
N MET A 133 5.87 -8.94 -5.99
CA MET A 133 5.37 -7.85 -6.84
C MET A 133 6.04 -6.52 -6.49
N ARG A 134 6.19 -6.21 -5.20
CA ARG A 134 6.85 -4.99 -4.74
C ARG A 134 8.30 -4.92 -5.19
N LYS A 135 9.01 -6.06 -5.22
CA LYS A 135 10.39 -6.15 -5.73
C LYS A 135 10.43 -6.05 -7.27
N GLU A 136 9.65 -6.87 -7.96
CA GLU A 136 9.66 -6.98 -9.42
C GLU A 136 9.17 -5.72 -10.15
N LEU A 137 8.33 -4.93 -9.49
CA LEU A 137 7.77 -3.68 -10.01
C LEU A 137 8.40 -2.43 -9.35
N ASP A 138 9.41 -2.61 -8.49
CA ASP A 138 10.08 -1.56 -7.71
C ASP A 138 9.10 -0.57 -7.02
N LEU A 139 8.15 -1.13 -6.26
CA LEU A 139 7.12 -0.37 -5.56
C LEU A 139 7.63 0.10 -4.19
N PHE A 140 8.52 1.09 -4.23
CA PHE A 140 9.32 1.53 -3.09
C PHE A 140 8.56 2.21 -1.95
N ALA A 141 7.38 2.76 -2.22
CA ALA A 141 6.59 3.47 -1.22
C ALA A 141 5.28 2.75 -0.95
N ASN A 142 5.08 2.25 0.26
CA ASN A 142 3.77 1.87 0.73
C ASN A 142 3.11 3.07 1.43
N VAL A 143 2.06 3.60 0.82
CA VAL A 143 1.30 4.76 1.29
C VAL A 143 0.01 4.28 1.94
N ARG A 144 -0.21 4.69 3.20
CA ARG A 144 -1.40 4.34 3.99
C ARG A 144 -1.99 5.59 4.65
N PRO A 145 -3.15 6.08 4.22
CA PRO A 145 -3.86 7.13 4.93
C PRO A 145 -4.69 6.55 6.09
N VAL A 146 -4.76 7.29 7.20
CA VAL A 146 -5.66 7.01 8.34
C VAL A 146 -6.35 8.29 8.74
N LYS A 147 -7.68 8.32 8.65
CA LYS A 147 -8.47 9.52 8.91
C LYS A 147 -9.62 9.22 9.86
N VAL A 148 -9.64 9.91 11.00
CA VAL A 148 -10.65 9.80 12.06
C VAL A 148 -10.96 11.21 12.57
N PRO A 149 -11.78 11.98 11.84
CA PRO A 149 -11.97 13.42 12.07
C PRO A 149 -12.43 13.78 13.49
N GLU A 150 -13.31 12.98 14.09
CA GLU A 150 -13.81 13.16 15.46
C GLU A 150 -12.70 13.04 16.52
N GLN A 151 -11.60 12.37 16.17
CA GLN A 151 -10.42 12.24 17.01
C GLN A 151 -9.33 13.27 16.67
N GLY A 152 -9.53 14.05 15.60
CA GLY A 152 -8.56 14.99 15.03
C GLY A 152 -7.42 14.28 14.31
N ILE A 153 -7.67 13.08 13.76
CA ILE A 153 -6.66 12.24 13.10
C ILE A 153 -6.79 12.40 11.58
N ASP A 154 -5.68 12.76 10.94
CA ASP A 154 -5.54 12.81 9.48
C ASP A 154 -4.06 12.57 9.15
N TRP A 155 -3.69 11.30 9.22
CA TRP A 155 -2.33 10.80 9.03
C TRP A 155 -2.14 10.23 7.63
N THR A 156 -0.97 10.44 7.06
CA THR A 156 -0.53 9.73 5.84
C THR A 156 0.86 9.18 6.07
N PHE A 157 0.97 7.86 6.01
CA PHE A 157 2.22 7.16 6.22
C PHE A 157 2.88 6.85 4.88
N TYR A 158 4.17 7.15 4.78
CA TYR A 158 5.09 6.77 3.70
C TYR A 158 6.08 5.77 4.25
N ARG A 159 5.76 4.49 4.09
CA ARG A 159 6.61 3.37 4.49
C ARG A 159 7.53 2.98 3.35
N GLU A 160 8.84 2.97 3.59
CA GLU A 160 9.82 2.37 2.68
C GLU A 160 9.51 0.86 2.52
N ASN A 161 9.48 0.36 1.29
CA ASN A 161 8.89 -0.96 0.99
C ASN A 161 9.81 -1.90 0.20
N THR A 162 11.07 -1.49 -0.03
CA THR A 162 12.07 -2.17 -0.87
C THR A 162 13.41 -2.41 -0.16
N GLU A 163 13.61 -1.92 1.06
CA GLU A 163 14.82 -2.04 1.85
C GLU A 163 14.53 -2.49 3.30
N GLY A 164 15.44 -2.21 4.23
CA GLY A 164 15.34 -2.61 5.64
C GLY A 164 15.54 -4.10 5.90
N ALA A 165 15.20 -4.52 7.11
CA ALA A 165 15.33 -5.92 7.54
C ALA A 165 14.44 -6.88 6.74
N TYR A 166 13.28 -6.43 6.23
CA TYR A 166 12.36 -7.29 5.48
C TYR A 166 12.95 -7.78 4.16
N THR A 167 13.79 -6.95 3.53
CA THR A 167 14.39 -7.30 2.25
C THR A 167 15.51 -8.32 2.41
N LEU A 168 16.29 -8.22 3.49
CA LEU A 168 17.42 -9.11 3.75
C LEU A 168 17.14 -10.21 4.78
N GLY A 169 15.95 -10.27 5.39
CA GLY A 169 15.64 -11.24 6.44
C GLY A 169 15.73 -12.70 5.98
N SER A 170 15.35 -12.99 4.74
CA SER A 170 15.55 -14.34 4.15
C SER A 170 17.01 -14.68 3.85
N LYS A 171 17.91 -13.70 4.00
CA LYS A 171 19.35 -13.82 3.75
C LYS A 171 20.17 -13.85 5.05
N GLY A 172 19.52 -13.94 6.21
CA GLY A 172 20.19 -14.17 7.49
C GLY A 172 20.98 -15.48 7.49
N ILE A 173 21.92 -15.59 8.42
CA ILE A 173 22.76 -16.79 8.57
C ILE A 173 22.84 -17.24 10.03
N HIS A 174 22.81 -18.56 10.23
CA HIS A 174 23.31 -19.17 11.45
C HIS A 174 24.81 -19.35 11.28
N VAL A 175 25.60 -18.55 12.01
CA VAL A 175 27.06 -18.68 12.03
C VAL A 175 27.46 -20.00 12.69
N ASN A 176 26.75 -20.36 13.76
CA ASN A 176 26.74 -21.66 14.43
C ASN A 176 25.43 -21.84 15.22
N ASP A 177 25.35 -22.87 16.06
CA ASP A 177 24.15 -23.21 16.84
C ASP A 177 23.73 -22.12 17.83
N ASP A 178 24.67 -21.29 18.30
CA ASP A 178 24.42 -20.26 19.32
C ASP A 178 24.27 -18.85 18.73
N LEU A 179 24.68 -18.64 17.47
CA LEU A 179 24.76 -17.31 16.85
C LEU A 179 24.06 -17.27 15.49
N ALA A 180 22.98 -16.49 15.43
CA ALA A 180 22.34 -16.06 14.19
C ALA A 180 22.57 -14.56 13.95
N ILE A 181 22.72 -14.18 12.68
CA ILE A 181 22.89 -12.78 12.26
C ILE A 181 21.93 -12.50 11.11
N ASP A 182 21.12 -11.46 11.31
CA ASP A 182 20.30 -10.84 10.29
C ASP A 182 20.87 -9.49 9.85
N PHE A 183 20.47 -9.06 8.66
CA PHE A 183 20.96 -7.84 8.05
C PHE A 183 19.83 -6.84 7.85
N THR A 184 20.18 -5.56 7.93
CA THR A 184 19.32 -4.45 7.52
C THR A 184 20.10 -3.56 6.54
N VAL A 185 19.42 -3.04 5.54
CA VAL A 185 20.03 -2.20 4.50
C VAL A 185 19.24 -0.89 4.35
N THR A 186 19.98 0.19 4.18
CA THR A 186 19.44 1.51 3.83
C THR A 186 20.39 2.18 2.86
N THR A 187 19.88 2.57 1.71
CA THR A 187 20.64 3.20 0.63
C THR A 187 20.26 4.67 0.47
N GLN A 188 21.13 5.42 -0.22
CA GLN A 188 20.86 6.83 -0.52
C GLN A 188 19.62 6.96 -1.40
N GLU A 189 19.61 6.24 -2.53
CA GLU A 189 18.54 6.30 -3.52
C GLU A 189 17.20 5.86 -2.93
N GLY A 190 17.18 4.73 -2.23
CA GLY A 190 15.97 4.18 -1.62
C GLY A 190 15.35 5.11 -0.58
N SER A 191 16.17 5.71 0.29
CA SER A 191 15.70 6.68 1.28
C SER A 191 15.28 8.02 0.63
N HIS A 192 16.07 8.51 -0.33
CA HIS A 192 15.81 9.80 -0.96
C HIS A 192 14.46 9.81 -1.68
N ARG A 193 14.15 8.76 -2.46
CA ARG A 193 12.89 8.68 -3.22
C ARG A 193 11.65 8.63 -2.33
N ILE A 194 11.65 7.86 -1.23
CA ILE A 194 10.50 7.77 -0.32
C ILE A 194 10.29 9.05 0.48
N ILE A 195 11.39 9.62 1.00
CA ILE A 195 11.32 10.86 1.78
C ILE A 195 10.86 12.01 0.89
N LYS A 196 11.43 12.13 -0.32
CA LYS A 196 11.00 13.16 -1.27
C LYS A 196 9.52 13.00 -1.64
N ALA A 197 9.04 11.77 -1.86
CA ALA A 197 7.62 11.52 -2.12
C ALA A 197 6.73 11.97 -0.96
N ALA A 198 7.14 11.76 0.29
CA ALA A 198 6.41 12.23 1.47
C ALA A 198 6.34 13.77 1.55
N PHE A 199 7.44 14.47 1.28
CA PHE A 199 7.48 15.93 1.24
C PHE A 199 6.67 16.53 0.08
N GLU A 200 6.76 15.94 -1.11
CA GLU A 200 5.94 16.34 -2.26
C GLU A 200 4.45 16.18 -1.98
N TYR A 201 4.05 15.07 -1.36
CA TYR A 201 2.67 14.88 -0.92
C TYR A 201 2.26 15.92 0.12
N ALA A 202 3.07 16.14 1.15
CA ALA A 202 2.78 17.14 2.18
C ALA A 202 2.54 18.52 1.55
N LYS A 203 3.39 18.93 0.60
CA LYS A 203 3.23 20.18 -0.15
C LYS A 203 1.93 20.23 -0.95
N LYS A 204 1.63 19.19 -1.73
CA LYS A 204 0.42 19.13 -2.58
C LYS A 204 -0.86 19.10 -1.75
N ALA A 205 -0.86 18.38 -0.63
CA ALA A 205 -2.00 18.22 0.26
C ALA A 205 -2.14 19.37 1.29
N GLY A 206 -1.30 20.41 1.21
CA GLY A 206 -1.34 21.55 2.14
C GLY A 206 -0.99 21.18 3.59
N LYS A 207 -0.28 20.07 3.80
CA LYS A 207 0.25 19.67 5.10
C LYS A 207 1.49 20.50 5.41
N THR A 208 1.67 20.81 6.69
CA THR A 208 2.74 21.69 7.19
C THR A 208 3.81 20.92 7.95
N LYS A 209 3.68 19.60 8.11
CA LYS A 209 4.61 18.77 8.88
C LYS A 209 4.86 17.41 8.26
N VAL A 210 6.13 17.03 8.20
CA VAL A 210 6.61 15.69 7.90
C VAL A 210 7.42 15.18 9.10
N THR A 211 7.09 13.99 9.59
CA THR A 211 7.73 13.35 10.73
C THR A 211 8.56 12.15 10.28
N ALA A 212 9.88 12.20 10.50
CA ALA A 212 10.74 11.05 10.25
C ALA A 212 10.79 10.14 11.49
N VAL A 213 10.31 8.91 11.38
CA VAL A 213 10.25 7.97 12.51
C VAL A 213 11.32 6.90 12.36
N THR A 214 12.25 6.81 13.31
CA THR A 214 13.42 5.93 13.22
C THR A 214 13.80 5.34 14.59
N LYS A 215 14.90 4.58 14.68
CA LYS A 215 15.59 4.26 15.93
C LYS A 215 17.07 4.69 15.86
N ALA A 216 17.34 5.85 15.27
CA ALA A 216 18.70 6.32 14.98
C ALA A 216 19.61 6.50 16.21
N ASN A 217 19.05 6.58 17.43
CA ASN A 217 19.84 6.57 18.67
C ASN A 217 20.54 5.23 18.96
N VAL A 218 19.95 4.13 18.52
CA VAL A 218 20.49 2.76 18.68
C VAL A 218 21.04 2.25 17.36
N ILE A 219 20.26 2.36 16.28
CA ILE A 219 20.59 1.87 14.94
C ILE A 219 21.28 2.98 14.14
N LYS A 220 22.54 3.25 14.48
CA LYS A 220 23.25 4.44 13.99
C LYS A 220 23.50 4.46 12.48
N THR A 221 23.77 3.30 11.86
CA THR A 221 24.21 3.25 10.46
C THR A 221 23.06 3.40 9.47
N THR A 222 22.04 2.53 9.56
CA THR A 222 20.90 2.56 8.62
C THR A 222 19.95 3.70 8.92
N ASP A 223 19.44 3.77 10.15
CA ASP A 223 18.45 4.77 10.52
C ASP A 223 19.06 6.16 10.62
N GLY A 224 20.32 6.26 11.08
CA GLY A 224 21.06 7.52 11.05
C GLY A 224 21.24 8.03 9.62
N LYS A 225 21.48 7.14 8.64
CA LYS A 225 21.51 7.52 7.22
C LYS A 225 20.15 7.99 6.73
N PHE A 226 19.07 7.25 7.02
CA PHE A 226 17.71 7.63 6.67
C PHE A 226 17.34 9.03 7.21
N LEU A 227 17.62 9.28 8.49
CA LEU A 227 17.37 10.55 9.15
C LEU A 227 18.24 11.69 8.59
N ALA A 228 19.49 11.43 8.26
CA ALA A 228 20.37 12.43 7.63
C ALA A 228 19.83 12.87 6.27
N ILE A 229 19.34 11.92 5.46
CA ILE A 229 18.72 12.19 4.16
C ILE A 229 17.41 12.98 4.34
N ALA A 230 16.60 12.66 5.36
CA ALA A 230 15.42 13.46 5.69
C ALA A 230 15.74 14.92 5.99
N LYS A 231 16.78 15.15 6.79
CA LYS A 231 17.27 16.50 7.13
C LYS A 231 17.86 17.23 5.92
N GLU A 232 18.43 16.51 4.96
CA GLU A 232 18.92 17.08 3.71
C GLU A 232 17.75 17.55 2.85
N ILE A 233 16.79 16.66 2.56
CA ILE A 233 15.62 16.94 1.71
C ILE A 233 14.77 18.07 2.29
N ALA A 234 14.56 18.12 3.61
CA ALA A 234 13.74 19.15 4.25
C ALA A 234 14.20 20.59 3.93
N LYS A 235 15.47 20.81 3.58
CA LYS A 235 15.99 22.13 3.19
C LYS A 235 15.36 22.66 1.91
N ASP A 236 14.85 21.78 1.06
CA ASP A 236 14.24 22.12 -0.23
C ASP A 236 12.73 22.43 -0.11
N TYR A 237 12.14 22.28 1.08
CA TYR A 237 10.69 22.46 1.33
C TYR A 237 10.42 23.53 2.40
N PRO A 238 10.74 24.82 2.15
CA PRO A 238 10.43 25.89 3.08
C PRO A 238 8.91 25.98 3.29
N GLY A 239 8.47 25.86 4.55
CA GLY A 239 7.05 25.85 4.93
C GLY A 239 6.54 24.49 5.44
N ILE A 240 7.34 23.43 5.30
CA ILE A 240 7.06 22.11 5.88
C ILE A 240 8.07 21.86 7.01
N GLU A 241 7.57 21.79 8.24
CA GLU A 241 8.38 21.42 9.40
C GLU A 241 8.79 19.94 9.30
N LEU A 242 10.09 19.66 9.43
CA LEU A 242 10.59 18.31 9.70
C LEU A 242 10.76 18.15 11.21
N ASP A 243 10.09 17.17 11.81
CA ASP A 243 10.45 16.65 13.13
C ASP A 243 10.88 15.17 13.04
N ASP A 244 11.57 14.70 14.08
CA ASP A 244 12.03 13.30 14.16
C ASP A 244 11.65 12.66 15.49
N TRP A 245 11.18 11.42 15.42
CA TRP A 245 10.74 10.64 16.57
C TRP A 245 11.38 9.27 16.58
N TYR A 246 11.69 8.78 17.78
CA TYR A 246 12.06 7.38 17.93
C TYR A 246 10.81 6.50 17.94
N ILE A 247 10.86 5.36 17.25
CA ILE A 247 9.71 4.48 17.03
C ILE A 247 9.01 4.06 18.34
N ASP A 248 9.75 3.85 19.43
CA ASP A 248 9.19 3.48 20.74
C ASP A 248 8.36 4.59 21.38
N ILE A 249 8.82 5.84 21.33
CA ILE A 249 8.04 6.96 21.85
C ILE A 249 6.96 7.40 20.85
N MET A 250 7.19 7.18 19.55
CA MET A 250 6.21 7.45 18.50
C MET A 250 4.95 6.62 18.70
N THR A 251 5.05 5.31 18.93
CA THR A 251 3.86 4.45 19.18
C THR A 251 3.08 4.93 20.40
N ALA A 252 3.77 5.29 21.50
CA ALA A 252 3.14 5.86 22.68
C ALA A 252 2.46 7.22 22.43
N LYS A 253 2.99 8.04 21.51
CA LYS A 253 2.41 9.34 21.15
C LYS A 253 1.34 9.28 20.08
N LEU A 254 1.33 8.24 19.26
CA LEU A 254 0.26 7.96 18.32
C LEU A 254 -1.07 7.75 19.07
N ILE A 255 -1.02 7.09 20.23
CA ILE A 255 -2.21 6.85 21.06
C ILE A 255 -2.55 7.99 22.04
N ASP A 256 -1.66 8.97 22.23
CA ASP A 256 -1.86 10.09 23.15
C ASP A 256 -2.77 11.15 22.51
N PRO A 257 -4.00 11.38 23.02
CA PRO A 257 -4.94 12.33 22.42
C PRO A 257 -4.42 13.77 22.36
N LYS A 258 -3.44 14.13 23.20
CA LYS A 258 -2.83 15.46 23.20
C LYS A 258 -1.83 15.64 22.08
N ARG A 259 -1.21 14.56 21.60
CA ARG A 259 -0.09 14.61 20.65
C ARG A 259 -0.46 14.11 19.27
N ARG A 260 -1.34 13.12 19.19
CA ARG A 260 -1.69 12.42 17.95
C ARG A 260 -2.24 13.33 16.84
N ARG A 261 -2.82 14.48 17.22
CA ARG A 261 -3.37 15.50 16.30
C ARG A 261 -2.30 16.37 15.64
N ASP A 262 -1.08 16.36 16.18
CA ASP A 262 0.04 17.15 15.65
C ASP A 262 0.72 16.45 14.46
N PHE A 263 0.52 15.13 14.30
CA PHE A 263 1.09 14.35 13.21
C PHE A 263 0.25 14.49 11.94
N GLN A 264 0.92 14.59 10.79
CA GLN A 264 0.28 14.77 9.48
C GLN A 264 0.84 13.76 8.48
N VAL A 265 2.08 13.94 8.04
CA VAL A 265 2.77 13.00 7.14
C VAL A 265 3.90 12.34 7.91
N MET A 266 3.98 11.01 7.90
CA MET A 266 5.02 10.25 8.59
C MET A 266 5.80 9.42 7.59
N VAL A 267 7.13 9.49 7.63
CA VAL A 267 8.01 8.72 6.74
C VAL A 267 8.93 7.79 7.55
N LEU A 268 8.95 6.50 7.19
CA LEU A 268 9.52 5.45 8.02
C LEU A 268 10.28 4.39 7.20
N PRO A 269 11.37 3.83 7.74
CA PRO A 269 11.90 2.54 7.29
C PRO A 269 10.88 1.41 7.37
N ASN A 270 11.07 0.37 6.55
CA ASN A 270 10.09 -0.68 6.28
C ASN A 270 9.44 -1.32 7.51
N LEU A 271 10.27 -1.86 8.43
CA LEU A 271 9.77 -2.57 9.62
C LEU A 271 8.95 -1.66 10.55
N TYR A 272 9.37 -0.42 10.73
CA TYR A 272 8.67 0.52 11.61
C TYR A 272 7.37 1.00 10.99
N GLY A 273 7.37 1.23 9.67
CA GLY A 273 6.17 1.55 8.92
C GLY A 273 5.15 0.41 8.97
N ASP A 274 5.59 -0.86 8.88
CA ASP A 274 4.71 -2.02 9.00
C ASP A 274 3.92 -2.00 10.31
N ILE A 275 4.64 -1.96 11.43
CA ILE A 275 4.06 -2.02 12.78
C ILE A 275 3.19 -0.78 13.05
N LEU A 276 3.73 0.41 12.83
CA LEU A 276 3.04 1.65 13.22
C LEU A 276 1.77 1.89 12.39
N THR A 277 1.77 1.48 11.12
CA THR A 277 0.58 1.68 10.26
C THR A 277 -0.54 0.70 10.60
N ASP A 278 -0.22 -0.51 11.05
CA ASP A 278 -1.22 -1.45 11.54
C ASP A 278 -1.83 -0.95 12.86
N GLU A 279 -1.02 -0.43 13.79
CA GLU A 279 -1.52 0.25 15.00
C GLU A 279 -2.40 1.46 14.65
N ALA A 280 -2.01 2.24 13.64
CA ALA A 280 -2.79 3.39 13.18
C ALA A 280 -4.14 2.99 12.58
N ALA A 281 -4.20 1.88 11.85
CA ALA A 281 -5.43 1.39 11.24
C ALA A 281 -6.51 1.01 12.27
N GLU A 282 -6.14 0.64 13.49
CA GLU A 282 -7.11 0.36 14.56
C GLU A 282 -7.94 1.59 14.95
N PHE A 283 -7.44 2.81 14.74
CA PHE A 283 -8.21 4.03 15.02
C PHE A 283 -9.42 4.21 14.08
N GLN A 284 -9.37 3.67 12.86
CA GLN A 284 -10.44 3.79 11.85
C GLN A 284 -11.35 2.54 11.77
N GLY A 285 -11.36 1.72 12.82
CA GLY A 285 -12.15 0.48 12.87
C GLY A 285 -11.41 -0.76 12.35
N GLY A 286 -10.08 -0.67 12.21
CA GLY A 286 -9.21 -1.78 11.83
C GLY A 286 -8.80 -1.78 10.35
N VAL A 287 -8.03 -2.80 9.97
CA VAL A 287 -7.47 -2.97 8.61
C VAL A 287 -8.50 -3.29 7.52
N GLY A 288 -9.73 -3.65 7.91
CA GLY A 288 -10.77 -4.13 6.99
C GLY A 288 -11.34 -3.06 6.05
N THR A 289 -11.29 -1.79 6.45
CA THR A 289 -11.87 -0.66 5.71
C THR A 289 -10.83 0.20 5.02
N ALA A 290 -9.53 -0.14 5.15
CA ALA A 290 -8.43 0.68 4.70
C ALA A 290 -7.90 0.27 3.32
N GLY A 291 -7.80 1.24 2.41
CA GLY A 291 -7.03 1.11 1.17
C GLY A 291 -5.54 1.41 1.40
N SER A 292 -4.68 0.89 0.53
CA SER A 292 -3.27 1.23 0.50
C SER A 292 -2.76 1.33 -0.94
N ALA A 293 -1.69 2.10 -1.12
CA ALA A 293 -0.99 2.21 -2.39
C ALA A 293 0.47 1.78 -2.24
N ASN A 294 0.98 1.05 -3.22
CA ASN A 294 2.38 0.72 -3.37
C ASN A 294 2.86 1.44 -4.63
N ILE A 295 3.66 2.48 -4.47
CA ILE A 295 4.08 3.38 -5.54
C ILE A 295 5.51 3.09 -5.93
N GLY A 296 5.74 2.94 -7.23
CA GLY A 296 7.05 2.95 -7.89
C GLY A 296 7.16 4.11 -8.87
N LYS A 297 8.31 4.24 -9.53
CA LYS A 297 8.50 5.25 -10.59
C LYS A 297 7.71 4.90 -11.86
N ARG A 298 7.75 3.63 -12.26
CA ARG A 298 7.10 3.11 -13.48
C ARG A 298 5.72 2.51 -13.23
N TYR A 299 5.58 1.74 -12.15
CA TYR A 299 4.37 1.00 -11.83
C TYR A 299 3.81 1.47 -10.49
N SER A 300 2.49 1.35 -10.32
CA SER A 300 1.82 1.51 -9.03
C SER A 300 0.79 0.42 -8.83
N MET A 301 0.62 -0.02 -7.58
CA MET A 301 -0.32 -1.07 -7.20
C MET A 301 -1.15 -0.63 -6.01
N PHE A 302 -2.47 -0.69 -6.14
CA PHE A 302 -3.45 -0.28 -5.15
C PHE A 302 -4.15 -1.54 -4.62
N GLU A 303 -4.14 -1.73 -3.30
CA GLU A 303 -4.64 -2.94 -2.66
C GLU A 303 -5.26 -2.65 -1.29
N ALA A 304 -6.13 -3.55 -0.83
CA ALA A 304 -6.59 -3.57 0.54
C ALA A 304 -5.45 -3.98 1.50
N ILE A 305 -5.53 -3.54 2.76
CA ILE A 305 -4.57 -3.95 3.79
C ILE A 305 -4.83 -5.38 4.29
N HIS A 306 -6.09 -5.81 4.33
CA HIS A 306 -6.49 -7.11 4.86
C HIS A 306 -6.11 -8.31 3.96
N GLY A 307 -6.12 -9.52 4.54
CA GLY A 307 -5.82 -10.77 3.83
C GLY A 307 -7.00 -11.36 3.02
N SER A 308 -6.81 -12.56 2.48
CA SER A 308 -7.74 -13.23 1.56
C SER A 308 -8.99 -13.84 2.22
N ALA A 309 -9.04 -13.92 3.55
CA ALA A 309 -10.18 -14.43 4.32
C ALA A 309 -10.83 -15.72 3.72
N PRO A 310 -10.06 -16.79 3.44
CA PRO A 310 -10.54 -17.96 2.69
C PRO A 310 -11.75 -18.63 3.34
N ARG A 311 -11.83 -18.58 4.68
CA ARG A 311 -12.95 -19.10 5.46
C ARG A 311 -14.31 -18.53 5.04
N MET A 312 -14.38 -17.25 4.66
CA MET A 312 -15.64 -16.65 4.19
C MET A 312 -16.12 -17.31 2.91
N VAL A 313 -15.21 -17.65 1.99
CA VAL A 313 -15.56 -18.35 0.75
C VAL A 313 -15.96 -19.79 1.04
N GLU A 314 -15.20 -20.49 1.88
CA GLU A 314 -15.47 -21.88 2.27
C GLU A 314 -16.85 -22.04 2.96
N GLU A 315 -17.27 -21.04 3.74
CA GLU A 315 -18.58 -21.00 4.40
C GLU A 315 -19.71 -20.48 3.49
N GLY A 316 -19.44 -20.20 2.21
CA GLY A 316 -20.44 -19.68 1.26
C GLY A 316 -20.88 -18.25 1.56
N ARG A 317 -19.95 -17.42 2.07
CA ARG A 317 -20.16 -16.01 2.46
C ARG A 317 -19.37 -15.02 1.62
N GLY A 318 -18.70 -15.46 0.55
CA GLY A 318 -17.84 -14.61 -0.30
C GLY A 318 -18.58 -13.40 -0.88
N GLU A 319 -19.82 -13.57 -1.32
CA GLU A 319 -20.67 -12.50 -1.86
C GLU A 319 -21.03 -11.40 -0.83
N TYR A 320 -20.89 -11.69 0.46
CA TYR A 320 -21.14 -10.74 1.56
C TYR A 320 -19.86 -10.05 2.04
N ALA A 321 -18.71 -10.29 1.39
CA ALA A 321 -17.47 -9.61 1.72
C ALA A 321 -17.58 -8.10 1.41
N ASP A 322 -17.05 -7.27 2.31
CA ASP A 322 -17.08 -5.82 2.19
C ASP A 322 -16.06 -5.32 1.15
N PRO A 323 -16.48 -4.68 0.05
CA PRO A 323 -15.58 -4.19 -0.98
C PRO A 323 -14.98 -2.80 -0.68
N SER A 324 -15.33 -2.18 0.44
CA SER A 324 -14.96 -0.79 0.78
C SER A 324 -13.46 -0.54 0.76
N SER A 325 -12.64 -1.49 1.20
CA SER A 325 -11.17 -1.35 1.21
C SER A 325 -10.59 -1.20 -0.20
N ILE A 326 -11.05 -2.00 -1.16
CA ILE A 326 -10.60 -1.92 -2.56
C ILE A 326 -11.19 -0.68 -3.24
N MET A 327 -12.42 -0.29 -2.91
CA MET A 327 -12.99 0.97 -3.40
C MET A 327 -12.20 2.19 -2.88
N ARG A 328 -11.76 2.18 -1.62
CA ARG A 328 -10.86 3.21 -1.08
C ARG A 328 -9.46 3.16 -1.70
N ALA A 329 -8.94 1.98 -2.00
CA ALA A 329 -7.72 1.86 -2.81
C ALA A 329 -7.92 2.42 -4.24
N SER A 330 -9.13 2.32 -4.78
CA SER A 330 -9.50 2.88 -6.08
C SER A 330 -9.54 4.41 -6.07
N ILE A 331 -9.89 5.04 -4.94
CA ILE A 331 -9.75 6.50 -4.76
C ILE A 331 -8.28 6.90 -4.92
N MET A 332 -7.38 6.22 -4.20
CA MET A 332 -5.94 6.50 -4.30
C MET A 332 -5.42 6.26 -5.73
N LEU A 333 -5.96 5.26 -6.43
CA LEU A 333 -5.65 5.00 -7.83
C LEU A 333 -6.06 6.18 -8.71
N LEU A 334 -7.30 6.63 -8.61
CA LEU A 334 -7.84 7.76 -9.38
C LEU A 334 -7.04 9.04 -9.13
N GLU A 335 -6.70 9.33 -7.86
CA GLU A 335 -5.85 10.47 -7.51
C GLU A 335 -4.46 10.37 -8.16
N HIS A 336 -3.86 9.19 -8.12
CA HIS A 336 -2.52 8.93 -8.64
C HIS A 336 -2.44 9.10 -10.17
N ILE A 337 -3.52 8.78 -10.89
CA ILE A 337 -3.57 8.91 -12.35
C ILE A 337 -4.21 10.22 -12.85
N GLY A 338 -4.51 11.16 -11.95
CA GLY A 338 -4.97 12.51 -12.29
C GLY A 338 -6.50 12.69 -12.38
N PHE A 339 -7.30 11.67 -12.09
CA PHE A 339 -8.77 11.74 -12.06
C PHE A 339 -9.28 12.20 -10.69
N ILE A 340 -8.89 13.44 -10.32
CA ILE A 340 -9.11 14.02 -9.00
C ILE A 340 -10.61 14.19 -8.69
N ASP A 341 -11.42 14.57 -9.67
CA ASP A 341 -12.84 14.84 -9.43
C ASP A 341 -13.64 13.54 -9.28
N GLU A 342 -13.31 12.50 -10.04
CA GLU A 342 -13.84 11.15 -9.87
C GLU A 342 -13.45 10.58 -8.50
N ALA A 343 -12.20 10.76 -8.07
CA ALA A 343 -11.73 10.35 -6.76
C ALA A 343 -12.52 11.02 -5.63
N LYS A 344 -12.73 12.34 -5.70
CA LYS A 344 -13.53 13.10 -4.72
C LYS A 344 -14.97 12.61 -4.66
N LYS A 345 -15.61 12.38 -5.82
CA LYS A 345 -16.99 11.85 -5.87
C LYS A 345 -17.08 10.48 -5.18
N LEU A 346 -16.15 9.58 -5.50
CA LEU A 346 -16.10 8.25 -4.88
C LEU A 346 -15.86 8.33 -3.37
N GLN A 347 -14.96 9.21 -2.92
CA GLN A 347 -14.70 9.44 -1.49
C GLN A 347 -15.96 9.91 -0.75
N MET A 348 -16.64 10.94 -1.28
CA MET A 348 -17.86 11.46 -0.67
C MET A 348 -18.97 10.41 -0.60
N ALA A 349 -19.14 9.64 -1.68
CA ALA A 349 -20.12 8.57 -1.73
C ALA A 349 -19.81 7.45 -0.73
N LEU A 350 -18.56 6.97 -0.63
CA LEU A 350 -18.17 5.96 0.36
C LEU A 350 -18.34 6.44 1.80
N ASP A 351 -18.10 7.71 2.07
CA ASP A 351 -18.32 8.27 3.41
C ASP A 351 -19.83 8.34 3.74
N ILE A 352 -20.68 8.77 2.79
CA ILE A 352 -22.15 8.72 2.96
C ILE A 352 -22.62 7.29 3.19
N CYS A 353 -22.26 6.37 2.28
CA CYS A 353 -22.75 5.00 2.31
C CYS A 353 -22.23 4.20 3.51
N GLY A 354 -20.97 4.40 3.90
CA GLY A 354 -20.27 3.60 4.90
C GLY A 354 -20.19 4.21 6.29
N LEU A 355 -20.27 5.53 6.44
CA LEU A 355 -20.07 6.22 7.73
C LEU A 355 -21.30 6.98 8.21
N TYR A 356 -22.07 7.59 7.30
CA TYR A 356 -23.16 8.51 7.68
C TYR A 356 -24.55 7.89 7.57
N GLU A 357 -25.00 7.57 6.36
CA GLU A 357 -26.35 7.07 6.13
C GLU A 357 -26.47 5.58 6.45
N THR A 358 -25.50 4.77 6.01
CA THR A 358 -25.47 3.32 6.24
C THR A 358 -26.77 2.59 5.85
N LYS A 359 -27.47 3.08 4.81
CA LYS A 359 -28.75 2.49 4.33
C LYS A 359 -28.63 1.01 3.99
N VAL A 360 -27.47 0.63 3.46
CA VAL A 360 -27.10 -0.74 3.14
C VAL A 360 -26.00 -1.18 4.11
N SER A 361 -26.30 -2.13 4.98
CA SER A 361 -25.37 -2.62 6.00
C SER A 361 -24.68 -3.90 5.55
N ILE A 362 -23.35 -3.86 5.40
CA ILE A 362 -22.53 -5.06 5.16
C ILE A 362 -22.12 -5.67 6.50
N THR A 363 -22.49 -6.92 6.73
CA THR A 363 -22.17 -7.66 7.97
C THR A 363 -21.19 -8.82 7.75
N GLY A 364 -20.81 -9.11 6.50
CA GLY A 364 -20.05 -10.32 6.17
C GLY A 364 -20.88 -11.61 6.23
N ARG A 365 -22.21 -11.50 6.29
CA ARG A 365 -23.16 -12.59 6.51
C ARG A 365 -24.47 -12.36 5.75
N LYS A 366 -25.28 -13.42 5.66
CA LYS A 366 -26.55 -13.47 4.92
C LYS A 366 -27.66 -12.54 5.46
N ASP A 367 -27.48 -12.03 6.67
CA ASP A 367 -28.38 -11.06 7.29
C ASP A 367 -28.02 -9.61 6.95
N GLY A 368 -26.90 -9.39 6.27
CA GLY A 368 -26.50 -8.11 5.70
C GLY A 368 -26.56 -8.12 4.18
N ALA A 369 -26.17 -6.99 3.60
CA ALA A 369 -26.10 -6.81 2.16
C ALA A 369 -24.90 -7.54 1.54
N THR A 370 -25.07 -7.90 0.28
CA THR A 370 -24.00 -8.36 -0.60
C THR A 370 -23.08 -7.20 -1.00
N GLY A 371 -21.85 -7.51 -1.39
CA GLY A 371 -20.93 -6.53 -1.96
C GLY A 371 -21.50 -5.83 -3.20
N ALA A 372 -22.31 -6.54 -4.00
CA ALA A 372 -22.96 -5.99 -5.19
C ALA A 372 -24.06 -4.97 -4.85
N GLU A 373 -24.90 -5.25 -3.85
CA GLU A 373 -25.90 -4.29 -3.36
C GLU A 373 -25.23 -3.02 -2.80
N TYR A 374 -24.13 -3.18 -2.07
CA TYR A 374 -23.37 -2.04 -1.57
C TYR A 374 -22.71 -1.25 -2.70
N ALA A 375 -22.08 -1.91 -3.67
CA ALA A 375 -21.50 -1.25 -4.84
C ALA A 375 -22.54 -0.47 -5.64
N GLN A 376 -23.75 -1.02 -5.81
CA GLN A 376 -24.86 -0.30 -6.45
C GLN A 376 -25.24 0.95 -5.65
N TYR A 377 -25.37 0.84 -4.33
CA TYR A 377 -25.66 1.99 -3.48
C TYR A 377 -24.58 3.09 -3.59
N VAL A 378 -23.30 2.72 -3.69
CA VAL A 378 -22.21 3.69 -3.95
C VAL A 378 -22.38 4.35 -5.32
N MET A 379 -22.64 3.58 -6.39
CA MET A 379 -22.84 4.14 -7.73
C MET A 379 -24.03 5.09 -7.80
N ASP A 380 -25.17 4.72 -7.19
CA ASP A 380 -26.36 5.57 -7.13
C ASP A 380 -26.05 6.89 -6.38
N THR A 381 -25.28 6.81 -5.29
CA THR A 381 -24.88 7.98 -4.50
C THR A 381 -23.92 8.88 -5.26
N VAL A 382 -22.98 8.32 -6.04
CA VAL A 382 -22.05 9.08 -6.90
C VAL A 382 -22.78 9.92 -7.96
N GLN A 383 -23.97 9.48 -8.40
CA GLN A 383 -24.76 10.17 -9.42
C GLN A 383 -25.55 11.37 -8.89
N ASP A 384 -25.66 11.53 -7.57
CA ASP A 384 -26.41 12.65 -6.98
C ASP A 384 -25.76 13.99 -7.36
N GLU A 385 -26.52 14.84 -8.06
CA GLU A 385 -26.07 16.20 -8.44
C GLU A 385 -25.78 17.07 -7.20
N HIS A 386 -26.38 16.74 -6.06
CA HIS A 386 -26.19 17.41 -4.76
C HIS A 386 -25.23 16.67 -3.83
N LEU A 387 -24.45 15.69 -4.33
CA LEU A 387 -23.55 14.85 -3.53
C LEU A 387 -22.69 15.64 -2.53
N GLU A 388 -22.05 16.72 -2.99
CA GLU A 388 -21.17 17.53 -2.14
C GLU A 388 -21.94 18.28 -1.04
N GLU A 389 -23.15 18.77 -1.35
CA GLU A 389 -24.02 19.46 -0.38
C GLU A 389 -24.51 18.48 0.69
N VAL A 390 -24.93 17.28 0.27
CA VAL A 390 -25.36 16.19 1.16
C VAL A 390 -24.20 15.76 2.05
N TRP A 391 -23.02 15.48 1.49
CA TRP A 391 -21.85 15.06 2.27
C TRP A 391 -21.43 16.12 3.29
N LYS A 392 -21.38 17.41 2.91
CA LYS A 392 -21.08 18.51 3.82
C LYS A 392 -22.10 18.67 4.94
N SER A 393 -23.35 18.23 4.74
CA SER A 393 -24.38 18.30 5.77
C SER A 393 -24.10 17.39 6.97
N TYR A 394 -23.36 16.29 6.77
CA TYR A 394 -22.95 15.34 7.81
C TYR A 394 -21.66 15.75 8.57
N GLN A 395 -20.94 16.75 8.08
CA GLN A 395 -19.68 17.21 8.68
C GLN A 395 -19.85 18.38 9.65
N LYS A 396 -21.08 18.87 9.80
CA LYS A 396 -21.46 19.95 10.72
C LYS A 396 -21.95 19.35 12.04
#